data_AF-A0A972I0I7-F1
#
_entry.id   AF-A0A972I0I7-F1
#
_cell.length_a   1.000
_cell.length_b   1.000
_cell.length_c   1.000
_cell.angle_alpha   90.00
_cell.angle_beta   90.00
_cell.angle_gamma   90.00
#
_symmetry.space_group_name_H-M   'P 1'
#
loop_
_entity.id
_entity.type
_entity.pdbx_description
1 polymer ?
#
loop_
_entity_poly.entity_id
_entity_poly.type
_entity_poly.pdbx_seq_one_letter_code
_entity_poly.pdbx_strand_id
1 'polypeptide(L)'
;MYKEIKKLVELSRKGDVKAKEELLRRLHPLVIASIRRYYNKVQEYDDLIQDGYEIILKCLQDYDAKKDVHFLGYVKTMLRYCYLNKHRQKQLLSLNEPVMGGEIGDFIPDDRDEIGQIIEYEDRMNLYKGLNLLTDKQKQIIIDFYVHKLSISQIAEKMDISYRTVVNIKSSAIKKLKSSMVK
;
A
#
# COMPACT_ATOMS: atom_id res chain seq x y z
N MET A 1 19.27 20.64 -36.39
CA MET A 1 19.00 19.96 -35.10
C MET A 1 17.83 20.55 -34.30
N TYR A 2 17.94 21.70 -33.61
CA TYR A 2 16.84 22.23 -32.74
C TYR A 2 15.54 22.56 -33.49
N LYS A 3 15.65 23.15 -34.70
CA LYS A 3 14.49 23.46 -35.56
C LYS A 3 13.75 22.20 -36.02
N GLU A 4 14.48 21.12 -36.32
CA GLU A 4 13.89 19.85 -36.73
C GLU A 4 13.18 19.14 -35.59
N ILE A 5 13.77 19.14 -34.39
CA ILE A 5 13.14 18.57 -33.19
C ILE A 5 11.85 19.32 -32.86
N LYS A 6 11.85 20.65 -32.97
CA LYS A 6 10.63 21.46 -32.78
C LYS A 6 9.52 21.05 -33.76
N LYS A 7 9.85 20.87 -35.05
CA LYS A 7 8.89 20.40 -36.06
C LYS A 7 8.34 19.01 -35.73
N LEU A 8 9.21 18.08 -35.31
CA LEU A 8 8.80 16.73 -34.90
C LEU A 8 7.88 16.76 -33.67
N VAL A 9 8.17 17.61 -32.70
CA VAL A 9 7.31 17.81 -31.52
C VAL A 9 5.92 18.30 -31.94
N GLU A 10 5.84 19.30 -32.82
CA GLU A 10 4.55 19.84 -33.31
C GLU A 10 3.73 18.79 -34.06
N LEU A 11 4.34 18.01 -34.96
CA LEU A 11 3.67 16.92 -35.68
C LEU A 11 3.26 15.79 -34.74
N SER A 12 4.13 15.41 -33.81
CA SER A 12 3.86 14.37 -32.81
C SER A 12 2.65 14.72 -31.93
N ARG A 13 2.50 16.00 -31.55
CA ARG A 13 1.35 16.49 -30.78
C ARG A 13 0.04 16.44 -31.58
N LYS A 14 0.10 16.54 -32.90
CA LYS A 14 -1.05 16.37 -33.81
C LYS A 14 -1.43 14.90 -34.03
N GLY A 15 -0.74 13.96 -33.37
CA GLY A 15 -1.04 12.54 -33.45
C GLY A 15 -0.29 11.78 -34.56
N ASP A 16 0.63 12.43 -35.28
CA ASP A 16 1.45 11.76 -36.30
C ASP A 16 2.36 10.69 -35.67
N VAL A 17 2.07 9.42 -35.95
CA VAL A 17 2.79 8.26 -35.43
C VAL A 17 4.22 8.23 -35.95
N LYS A 18 4.45 8.54 -37.23
CA LYS A 18 5.79 8.54 -37.82
C LYS A 18 6.66 9.64 -37.21
N ALA A 19 6.06 10.80 -36.92
CA ALA A 19 6.76 11.87 -36.23
C ALA A 19 7.16 11.50 -34.80
N LYS A 20 6.30 10.75 -34.08
CA LYS A 20 6.60 10.24 -32.74
C LYS A 20 7.75 9.23 -32.78
N GLU A 21 7.70 8.26 -33.68
CA GLU A 21 8.75 7.26 -33.86
C GLU A 21 10.10 7.92 -34.19
N GLU A 22 10.10 8.88 -35.12
CA GLU A 22 11.32 9.60 -35.49
C GLU A 22 11.87 10.43 -34.32
N LEU A 23 10.99 11.06 -33.53
CA LEU A 23 11.40 11.79 -32.33
C LEU A 23 12.05 10.86 -31.30
N LEU A 24 11.44 9.71 -31.01
CA LEU A 24 11.98 8.73 -30.07
C LEU A 24 13.34 8.21 -30.55
N ARG A 25 13.46 7.86 -31.84
CA ARG A 25 14.72 7.43 -32.46
C ARG A 25 15.84 8.46 -32.28
N ARG A 26 15.54 9.75 -32.49
CA ARG A 26 16.51 10.85 -32.30
C ARG A 26 16.89 11.09 -30.84
N LEU A 27 15.97 10.82 -29.91
CA LEU A 27 16.20 10.99 -28.47
C LEU A 27 16.77 9.74 -27.79
N HIS A 28 16.82 8.60 -28.49
CA HIS A 28 17.39 7.36 -27.97
C HIS A 28 18.80 7.52 -27.37
N PRO A 29 19.76 8.26 -27.97
CA PRO A 29 21.07 8.48 -27.35
C PRO A 29 20.99 9.23 -26.01
N LEU A 30 20.03 10.16 -25.87
CA LEU A 30 19.80 10.89 -24.62
C LEU A 30 19.23 9.95 -23.54
N VAL A 31 18.35 9.02 -23.92
CA VAL A 31 17.83 7.97 -23.03
C VAL A 31 18.98 7.11 -22.50
N ILE A 32 19.81 6.56 -23.38
CA ILE A 32 20.97 5.73 -22.99
C ILE A 32 21.95 6.51 -22.10
N ALA A 33 22.26 7.75 -22.46
CA ALA A 33 23.13 8.60 -21.64
C ALA A 33 22.54 8.87 -20.26
N SER A 34 21.23 9.00 -20.14
CA SER A 34 20.53 9.21 -18.87
C SER A 34 20.51 7.95 -18.00
N ILE A 35 20.26 6.78 -18.60
CA ILE A 35 20.33 5.47 -17.92
C ILE A 35 21.73 5.27 -17.33
N ARG A 36 22.76 5.38 -18.18
CA ARG A 36 24.18 5.25 -17.77
C ARG A 36 24.55 6.17 -16.62
N ARG A 37 23.98 7.39 -16.60
CA ARG A 37 24.31 8.40 -15.61
C ARG A 37 23.58 8.22 -14.29
N TYR A 38 22.32 7.78 -14.30
CA TYR A 38 21.45 7.85 -13.13
C TYR A 38 21.02 6.49 -12.58
N TYR A 39 20.95 5.44 -13.40
CA TYR A 39 20.49 4.10 -12.99
C TYR A 39 21.10 3.02 -13.91
N ASN A 40 22.42 2.80 -13.78
CA ASN A 40 23.19 1.95 -14.70
C ASN A 40 23.09 0.45 -14.36
N LYS A 41 21.92 -0.16 -14.59
CA LYS A 41 21.71 -1.60 -14.42
C LYS A 41 21.59 -2.30 -15.77
N VAL A 42 22.70 -2.87 -16.24
CA VAL A 42 22.83 -3.45 -17.60
C VAL A 42 21.74 -4.46 -17.93
N GLN A 43 21.40 -5.33 -16.98
CA GLN A 43 20.35 -6.35 -17.13
C GLN A 43 18.93 -5.80 -17.31
N GLU A 44 18.69 -4.53 -16.96
CA GLU A 44 17.38 -3.87 -17.05
C GLU A 44 17.32 -2.87 -18.23
N TYR A 45 18.32 -2.83 -19.13
CA TYR A 45 18.42 -1.76 -20.14
C TYR A 45 17.22 -1.69 -21.07
N ASP A 46 16.69 -2.83 -21.54
CA ASP A 46 15.55 -2.84 -22.45
C ASP A 46 14.32 -2.19 -21.80
N ASP A 47 14.04 -2.55 -20.55
CA ASP A 47 12.95 -1.96 -19.75
C ASP A 47 13.19 -0.47 -19.48
N LEU A 48 14.42 -0.10 -19.11
CA LEU A 48 14.80 1.29 -18.82
C LEU A 48 14.71 2.18 -20.06
N ILE A 49 14.97 1.64 -21.25
CA ILE A 49 14.77 2.34 -22.51
C ILE A 49 13.28 2.59 -22.75
N GLN A 50 12.43 1.60 -22.51
CA GLN A 50 10.97 1.75 -22.64
C GLN A 50 10.41 2.78 -21.66
N ASP A 51 10.84 2.74 -20.39
CA ASP A 51 10.50 3.77 -19.40
C ASP A 51 10.89 5.17 -19.90
N GLY A 52 12.09 5.28 -20.51
CA GLY A 52 12.57 6.53 -21.08
C GLY A 52 11.68 7.04 -22.22
N TYR A 53 11.25 6.16 -23.12
CA TYR A 53 10.32 6.50 -24.19
C TYR A 53 8.95 6.91 -23.68
N GLU A 54 8.41 6.21 -22.67
CA GLU A 54 7.17 6.58 -22.02
C GLU A 54 7.25 8.00 -21.43
N ILE A 55 8.35 8.32 -20.74
CA ILE A 55 8.59 9.66 -20.20
C ILE A 55 8.66 10.73 -21.30
N ILE A 56 9.31 10.45 -22.43
CA ILE A 56 9.36 11.39 -23.56
C ILE A 56 7.96 11.64 -24.12
N LEU A 57 7.14 10.59 -24.24
CA LEU A 57 5.77 10.71 -24.73
C LEU A 57 4.88 11.49 -23.75
N LYS A 58 5.05 11.30 -22.44
CA LYS A 58 4.42 12.13 -21.40
C LYS A 58 4.85 13.59 -21.51
N CYS A 59 6.15 13.83 -21.70
CA CYS A 59 6.66 15.18 -21.91
C CYS A 59 6.01 15.85 -23.13
N LEU A 60 5.74 15.14 -24.23
CA LEU A 60 5.05 15.69 -25.40
C LEU A 60 3.64 16.17 -25.09
N GLN A 61 2.93 15.47 -24.20
CA GLN A 61 1.58 15.85 -23.78
C GLN A 61 1.66 17.11 -22.90
N ASP A 62 2.52 17.08 -21.88
CA ASP A 62 2.57 18.10 -20.82
C ASP A 62 3.38 19.37 -21.18
N TYR A 63 4.13 19.34 -22.27
CA TYR A 63 5.05 20.45 -22.60
C TYR A 63 4.32 21.76 -22.90
N ASP A 64 4.65 22.80 -22.13
CA ASP A 64 4.12 24.14 -22.35
C ASP A 64 5.22 25.06 -22.89
N ALA A 65 5.08 25.47 -24.14
CA ALA A 65 6.01 26.37 -24.80
C ALA A 65 6.02 27.79 -24.21
N LYS A 66 5.00 28.17 -23.42
CA LYS A 66 4.93 29.48 -22.77
C LYS A 66 5.88 29.62 -21.58
N LYS A 67 6.39 28.50 -21.05
CA LYS A 67 7.26 28.48 -19.85
C LYS A 67 8.73 28.80 -20.12
N ASP A 68 9.08 29.25 -21.33
CA ASP A 68 10.44 29.61 -21.77
C ASP A 68 11.53 28.54 -21.50
N VAL A 69 11.14 27.27 -21.47
CA VAL A 69 12.06 26.13 -21.33
C VAL A 69 12.03 25.32 -22.61
N HIS A 70 13.20 25.04 -23.19
CA HIS A 70 13.30 24.18 -24.36
C HIS A 70 12.88 22.73 -24.03
N PHE A 71 12.10 22.13 -24.93
CA PHE A 71 11.63 20.74 -24.82
C PHE A 71 12.73 19.73 -24.45
N LEU A 72 13.92 19.82 -25.05
CA LEU A 72 15.04 18.93 -24.73
C LEU A 72 15.54 19.07 -23.29
N GLY A 73 15.57 20.30 -22.77
CA GLY A 73 15.95 20.56 -21.37
C GLY A 73 14.92 19.99 -20.40
N TYR A 74 13.64 20.12 -20.76
CA TYR A 74 12.53 19.53 -20.01
C TYR A 74 12.62 17.99 -20.01
N VAL A 75 12.74 17.35 -21.17
CA VAL A 75 12.90 15.89 -21.30
C VAL A 75 14.11 15.40 -20.50
N LYS A 76 15.27 16.06 -20.62
CA LYS A 76 16.48 15.68 -19.87
C LYS A 76 16.24 15.72 -18.36
N THR A 77 15.50 16.70 -17.89
CA THR A 77 15.14 16.85 -16.47
C THR A 77 14.20 15.72 -16.03
N MET A 78 13.20 15.39 -16.85
CA MET A 78 12.23 14.32 -16.54
C MET A 78 12.87 12.93 -16.57
N LEU A 79 13.75 12.65 -17.55
CA LEU A 79 14.52 11.41 -17.59
C LEU A 79 15.40 11.24 -16.34
N ARG A 80 16.05 12.32 -15.89
CA ARG A 80 16.81 12.32 -14.63
C ARG A 80 15.93 11.89 -13.45
N TYR A 81 14.75 12.50 -13.31
CA TYR A 81 13.84 12.15 -12.21
C TYR A 81 13.32 10.72 -12.30
N CYS A 82 12.96 10.26 -13.50
CA CYS A 82 12.52 8.88 -13.75
C CYS A 82 13.56 7.88 -13.23
N TYR A 83 14.82 7.99 -13.67
CA TYR A 83 15.86 7.03 -13.33
C TYR A 83 16.36 7.17 -11.88
N LEU A 84 16.43 8.37 -11.31
CA LEU A 84 16.77 8.53 -9.89
C LEU A 84 15.71 7.91 -8.97
N ASN A 85 14.44 7.96 -9.36
CA ASN A 85 13.35 7.37 -8.57
C ASN A 85 13.38 5.84 -8.57
N LYS A 86 14.01 5.19 -9.55
CA LYS A 86 14.16 3.72 -9.58
C LYS A 86 14.97 3.18 -8.40
N HIS A 87 15.95 3.94 -7.89
CA HIS A 87 16.69 3.58 -6.66
C HIS A 87 15.82 3.51 -5.40
N ARG A 88 14.65 4.17 -5.40
CA ARG A 88 13.72 4.14 -4.26
C ARG A 88 12.82 2.90 -4.26
N GLN A 89 12.78 2.16 -5.37
CA GLN A 89 11.99 0.93 -5.44
C GLN A 89 12.70 -0.14 -4.60
N LYS A 90 11.96 -0.75 -3.67
CA LYS A 90 12.50 -1.84 -2.85
C LYS A 90 12.90 -2.98 -3.78
N GLN A 91 14.16 -3.37 -3.74
CA GLN A 91 14.58 -4.62 -4.34
C GLN A 91 13.95 -5.75 -3.53
N LEU A 92 13.08 -6.52 -4.19
CA LEU A 92 12.53 -7.73 -3.60
C LEU A 92 13.62 -8.80 -3.70
N LEU A 93 13.89 -9.48 -2.59
CA LEU A 93 14.72 -10.68 -2.58
C LEU A 93 13.83 -11.88 -2.91
N SER A 94 14.37 -12.82 -3.69
CA SER A 94 13.68 -14.08 -3.95
C SER A 94 13.85 -14.98 -2.74
N LEU A 95 12.77 -15.64 -2.29
CA LEU A 95 12.88 -16.65 -1.24
C LEU A 95 13.74 -17.83 -1.69
N ASN A 96 13.78 -18.10 -2.99
CA ASN A 96 14.56 -19.19 -3.58
C ASN A 96 16.00 -18.74 -3.91
N GLU A 97 16.44 -17.59 -3.41
CA GLU A 97 17.81 -17.14 -3.58
C GLU A 97 18.74 -18.03 -2.74
N PRO A 98 19.76 -18.67 -3.36
CA PRO A 98 20.63 -19.58 -2.64
C PRO A 98 21.51 -18.83 -1.65
N VAL A 99 21.55 -19.31 -0.42
CA VAL A 99 22.40 -18.82 0.67
C VAL A 99 23.20 -19.99 1.25
N MET A 100 24.14 -19.69 2.15
CA MET A 100 24.94 -20.74 2.79
C MET A 100 24.02 -21.67 3.60
N GLY A 101 23.83 -22.90 3.11
CA GLY A 101 23.06 -23.94 3.79
C GLY A 101 21.61 -24.14 3.31
N GLY A 102 21.15 -23.43 2.29
CA GLY A 102 19.79 -23.59 1.74
C GLY A 102 19.34 -22.39 0.91
N GLU A 103 18.03 -22.20 0.81
CA GLU A 103 17.41 -21.02 0.21
C GLU A 103 17.00 -20.01 1.31
N ILE A 104 16.87 -18.71 1.00
CA ILE A 104 16.44 -17.70 2.00
C ILE A 104 15.16 -18.14 2.72
N GLY A 105 14.21 -18.74 1.99
CA GLY A 105 12.94 -19.23 2.52
C GLY A 105 13.09 -20.26 3.64
N ASP A 106 14.15 -21.08 3.61
CA ASP A 106 14.38 -22.14 4.61
C ASP A 106 14.73 -21.59 6.00
N PHE A 107 15.22 -20.35 6.06
CA PHE A 107 15.66 -19.70 7.30
C PHE A 107 14.60 -18.75 7.89
N ILE A 108 13.46 -18.59 7.23
CA ILE A 108 12.35 -17.78 7.75
C ILE A 108 11.55 -18.65 8.73
N PRO A 109 11.52 -18.31 10.03
CA PRO A 109 10.74 -19.06 11.00
C PRO A 109 9.25 -18.89 10.73
N ASP A 110 8.49 -19.97 10.93
CA ASP A 110 7.04 -19.90 11.03
C ASP A 110 6.67 -19.24 12.36
N ASP A 111 6.02 -18.08 12.30
CA ASP A 111 5.62 -17.30 13.47
C ASP A 111 4.24 -17.70 14.01
N ARG A 112 3.62 -18.73 13.42
CA ARG A 112 2.33 -19.26 13.88
C ARG A 112 2.49 -19.92 15.25
N ASP A 113 1.85 -19.32 16.25
CA ASP A 113 1.64 -19.96 17.55
C ASP A 113 0.44 -20.90 17.48
N GLU A 114 0.67 -22.15 17.07
CA GLU A 114 -0.39 -23.16 16.97
C GLU A 114 -1.06 -23.43 18.31
N ILE A 115 -0.28 -23.45 19.40
CA ILE A 115 -0.81 -23.67 20.76
C ILE A 115 -1.66 -22.47 21.19
N GLY A 116 -1.16 -21.25 20.97
CA GLY A 116 -1.91 -20.02 21.23
C GLY A 116 -3.23 -19.97 20.47
N GLN A 117 -3.26 -20.38 19.20
CA GLN A 117 -4.49 -20.43 18.40
C GLN A 117 -5.52 -21.42 18.97
N ILE A 118 -5.08 -22.58 19.47
CA ILE A 118 -5.96 -23.56 20.12
C ILE A 118 -6.52 -22.96 21.42
N ILE A 119 -5.68 -22.34 22.24
CA ILE A 119 -6.11 -21.68 23.49
C ILE A 119 -7.13 -20.57 23.18
N GLU A 120 -6.87 -19.70 22.19
CA GLU A 120 -7.81 -18.66 21.78
C GLU A 120 -9.14 -19.23 21.27
N TYR A 121 -9.12 -20.39 20.61
CA TYR A 121 -10.34 -21.07 20.20
C TYR A 121 -11.15 -21.55 21.42
N GLU A 122 -10.50 -22.20 22.39
CA GLU A 122 -11.13 -22.63 23.64
C GLU A 122 -11.68 -21.45 24.44
N ASP A 123 -10.92 -20.37 24.58
CA ASP A 123 -11.33 -19.14 25.27
C ASP A 123 -12.55 -18.51 24.61
N ARG A 124 -12.59 -18.45 23.27
CA ARG A 124 -13.76 -17.98 22.53
C ARG A 124 -14.98 -18.87 22.77
N MET A 125 -14.81 -20.19 22.74
CA MET A 125 -15.91 -21.11 23.05
C MET A 125 -16.44 -20.91 24.47
N ASN A 126 -15.55 -20.74 25.46
CA ASN A 126 -15.91 -20.49 26.85
C ASN A 126 -16.64 -19.15 27.02
N LEU A 127 -16.19 -18.11 26.32
CA LEU A 127 -16.89 -16.81 26.28
C LEU A 127 -18.29 -16.95 25.69
N TYR A 128 -18.47 -17.66 24.57
CA TYR A 128 -19.79 -17.88 23.98
C TYR A 128 -20.73 -18.64 24.92
N LYS A 129 -20.24 -19.69 25.58
CA LYS A 129 -21.00 -20.41 26.62
C LYS A 129 -21.42 -19.47 27.75
N GLY A 130 -20.49 -18.64 28.25
CA GLY A 130 -20.78 -17.66 29.29
C GLY A 130 -21.79 -16.59 28.86
N LEU A 131 -21.68 -16.08 27.63
CA LEU A 131 -22.60 -15.10 27.06
C LEU A 131 -24.02 -15.65 26.90
N ASN A 132 -24.18 -16.95 26.66
CA ASN A 132 -25.50 -17.60 26.59
C ASN A 132 -26.18 -17.75 27.97
N LEU A 133 -25.45 -17.59 29.07
CA LEU A 133 -26.02 -17.59 30.44
C LEU A 133 -26.49 -16.19 30.88
N LEU A 134 -26.15 -15.15 30.12
CA LEU A 134 -26.61 -13.80 30.38
C LEU A 134 -28.03 -13.60 29.85
N THR A 135 -28.79 -12.77 30.56
CA THR A 135 -30.07 -12.26 30.03
C THR A 135 -29.81 -11.30 28.87
N ASP A 136 -30.79 -11.10 27.99
CA ASP A 136 -30.65 -10.20 26.82
C ASP A 136 -30.23 -8.78 27.23
N LYS A 137 -30.79 -8.25 28.33
CA LYS A 137 -30.40 -6.94 28.87
C LYS A 137 -28.94 -6.91 29.34
N GLN A 138 -28.47 -7.99 29.97
CA GLN A 138 -27.06 -8.12 30.39
C GLN A 138 -26.13 -8.19 29.19
N LYS A 139 -26.48 -9.01 28.18
CA LYS A 139 -25.72 -9.20 26.95
C LYS A 139 -25.60 -7.88 26.17
N GLN A 140 -26.72 -7.17 26.01
CA GLN A 140 -26.77 -5.89 25.32
C GLN A 140 -25.85 -4.84 25.98
N ILE A 141 -25.90 -4.71 27.31
CA ILE A 141 -25.03 -3.77 28.04
C ILE A 141 -23.54 -4.14 27.91
N ILE A 142 -23.20 -5.43 27.94
CA ILE A 142 -21.82 -5.89 27.74
C ILE A 142 -21.32 -5.60 26.33
N ILE A 143 -22.13 -5.87 25.30
CA ILE A 143 -21.79 -5.58 23.91
C ILE A 143 -21.62 -4.07 23.70
N ASP A 144 -22.58 -3.27 24.17
CA ASP A 144 -22.53 -1.81 24.03
C ASP A 144 -21.31 -1.19 24.73
N PHE A 145 -20.89 -1.73 25.86
CA PHE A 145 -19.72 -1.25 26.58
C PHE A 145 -18.38 -1.72 25.96
N TYR A 146 -18.24 -3.03 25.68
CA TYR A 146 -16.94 -3.59 25.27
C TYR A 146 -16.71 -3.59 23.76
N VAL A 147 -17.76 -3.75 22.94
CA VAL A 147 -17.70 -3.79 21.48
C VAL A 147 -17.93 -2.39 20.90
N HIS A 148 -19.06 -1.75 21.25
CA HIS A 148 -19.40 -0.42 20.72
C HIS A 148 -18.70 0.74 21.46
N LYS A 149 -17.95 0.46 22.54
CA LYS A 149 -17.20 1.44 23.33
C LYS A 149 -18.06 2.60 23.87
N LEU A 150 -19.35 2.37 24.12
CA LEU A 150 -20.23 3.38 24.68
C LEU A 150 -19.92 3.59 26.17
N SER A 151 -19.99 4.84 26.62
CA SER A 151 -19.93 5.16 28.06
C SER A 151 -21.17 4.68 28.78
N ILE A 152 -21.06 4.47 30.09
CA ILE A 152 -22.19 4.02 30.94
C ILE A 152 -23.38 4.98 30.82
N SER A 153 -23.11 6.29 30.70
CA SER A 153 -24.15 7.32 30.51
C SER A 153 -24.86 7.20 29.17
N GLN A 154 -24.13 6.97 28.08
CA GLN A 154 -24.72 6.76 26.75
C GLN A 154 -25.54 5.47 26.68
N ILE A 155 -25.12 4.41 27.38
CA ILE A 155 -25.89 3.17 27.47
C ILE A 155 -27.18 3.39 28.27
N ALA A 156 -27.10 4.16 29.36
CA ALA A 156 -28.26 4.52 30.18
C ALA A 156 -29.31 5.28 29.37
N GLU A 157 -28.87 6.26 28.58
CA GLU A 157 -29.71 7.04 27.67
C GLU A 157 -30.31 6.15 26.55
N LYS A 158 -29.47 5.34 25.88
CA LYS A 158 -29.91 4.43 24.80
C LYS A 158 -30.97 3.42 25.25
N MET A 159 -30.88 2.94 26.49
CA MET A 159 -31.77 1.92 27.03
C MET A 159 -32.91 2.48 27.88
N ASP A 160 -33.01 3.81 28.01
CA ASP A 160 -33.98 4.52 28.87
C ASP A 160 -34.03 3.96 30.30
N ILE A 161 -32.85 3.81 30.92
CA ILE A 161 -32.70 3.31 32.30
C ILE A 161 -31.72 4.16 33.10
N SER A 162 -31.85 4.15 34.43
CA SER A 162 -30.92 4.87 35.30
C SER A 162 -29.47 4.41 35.11
N TYR A 163 -28.54 5.36 35.17
CA TYR A 163 -27.10 5.11 35.23
C TYR A 163 -26.73 4.00 36.23
N ARG A 164 -27.34 4.02 37.44
CA ARG A 164 -27.06 3.05 38.50
C ARG A 164 -27.51 1.63 38.12
N THR A 165 -28.58 1.52 37.34
CA THR A 165 -29.08 0.24 36.81
C THR A 165 -28.10 -0.34 35.81
N VAL A 166 -27.54 0.46 34.89
CA VAL A 166 -26.51 0.00 33.94
C VAL A 166 -25.28 -0.51 34.67
N VAL A 167 -24.79 0.22 35.68
CA VAL A 167 -23.66 -0.19 36.52
C VAL A 167 -23.92 -1.55 37.18
N ASN A 168 -25.08 -1.70 37.82
CA ASN A 168 -25.46 -2.94 38.52
C ASN A 168 -25.60 -4.13 37.55
N ILE A 169 -26.24 -3.92 36.39
CA ILE A 169 -26.43 -4.97 35.39
C ILE A 169 -25.08 -5.40 34.80
N LYS A 170 -24.20 -4.45 34.45
CA LYS A 170 -22.84 -4.73 33.97
C LYS A 170 -22.03 -5.51 35.00
N SER A 171 -22.05 -5.08 36.26
CA SER A 171 -21.33 -5.74 37.34
C SER A 171 -21.84 -7.18 37.56
N SER A 172 -23.16 -7.37 37.58
CA SER A 172 -23.78 -8.68 37.68
C SER A 172 -23.44 -9.59 36.49
N ALA A 173 -23.45 -9.04 35.27
CA ALA A 173 -23.08 -9.77 34.05
C ALA A 173 -21.62 -10.24 34.07
N ILE A 174 -20.69 -9.36 34.45
CA ILE A 174 -19.26 -9.71 34.60
C ILE A 174 -19.08 -10.79 35.66
N LYS A 175 -19.79 -10.71 36.80
CA LYS A 175 -19.73 -11.73 37.84
C LYS A 175 -20.18 -13.10 37.34
N LYS A 176 -21.28 -13.15 36.57
CA LYS A 176 -21.76 -14.40 35.93
C LYS A 176 -20.75 -14.95 34.92
N LEU A 177 -20.20 -14.10 34.05
CA LEU A 177 -19.18 -14.51 33.07
C LEU A 177 -17.95 -15.09 33.77
N LYS A 178 -17.47 -14.44 34.83
CA LYS A 178 -16.32 -14.93 35.62
C LYS A 178 -16.58 -16.30 36.23
N SER A 179 -17.76 -16.52 36.81
CA SER A 179 -18.13 -17.82 37.39
C SER A 179 -18.30 -18.93 36.35
N SER A 180 -18.63 -18.60 35.10
CA SER A 180 -18.77 -19.60 34.02
C SER A 180 -17.46 -19.93 33.30
N MET A 181 -16.50 -18.99 33.28
CA MET A 181 -15.25 -19.12 32.53
C MET A 181 -14.07 -19.58 33.39
N VAL A 182 -14.12 -19.34 34.71
CA VAL A 182 -13.11 -19.81 35.65
C VAL A 182 -13.69 -20.98 36.44
N LYS A 183 -13.33 -22.20 36.04
CA LYS A 183 -13.49 -23.40 36.86
C LYS A 183 -12.12 -23.91 37.27
#